data_AF-A0A1I2PBV1-F1
#
_entry.id   AF-A0A1I2PBV1-F1
#
_cell.length_a   1.000
_cell.length_b   1.000
_cell.length_c   1.000
_cell.angle_alpha   90.00
_cell.angle_beta   90.00
_cell.angle_gamma   90.00
#
_symmetry.space_group_name_H-M   'P 1'
#
loop_
_entity.id
_entity.type
_entity.pdbx_description
1 polymer ?
#
loop_
_entity_poly.entity_id
_entity_poly.type
_entity_poly.pdbx_seq_one_letter_code
_entity_poly.pdbx_strand_id
1 'polypeptide(L)'
;MFKKLALIILCIGLLVAAGCAGKNPAEPNTPAEPEDNMIMNDFQTLIQKEAGVEEVAAFINNNIAGVSQENAAKMVDRFESIQQNNLPQFESMFNEDDLQSKINDEYQAIIAHSEIRDTGLKELLTKTYNSGYKVETAEGMFFPIIDYGFYKNFSSYVTPDMKDYIDLMAEESDKVPAKDAALVIGWDEIVKRALNQEHFINTYQDSVKVDEVKQLYKKYVTFTLYGLNNTPLFSYDAKILDPEAREVYLNAVADTGDSEFLKTLSGFLDLVKNNNYKLTDEADQYRKNVINKLDEGSAASNSSSSESQNDAQALLNEIKQLARQGQVINCEFPVETTVIETVTEKWGEPDKEEYIPAAKGRYATYAEHNLVLGINKGSQIFDVRSYDNRVKQVTMSKVKDVLGAPDNTHHYDTEDMLVYNVGEKYQLLFMFPKATQQNPDPQLDHYNVFYPRGTVNMMADDPGIKY
;
A
#
# COMPACT_ATOMS: atom_id res chain seq x y z
N MET A 1 -11.32 -64.46 16.98
CA MET A 1 -11.97 -65.76 16.70
C MET A 1 -13.46 -65.53 16.49
N PHE A 2 -13.92 -65.94 15.31
CA PHE A 2 -15.26 -66.06 14.74
C PHE A 2 -16.48 -66.17 15.69
N LYS A 3 -17.58 -65.49 15.30
CA LYS A 3 -18.76 -66.09 14.63
C LYS A 3 -19.73 -64.98 14.19
N LYS A 4 -19.80 -64.70 12.89
CA LYS A 4 -20.86 -65.12 11.95
C LYS A 4 -22.24 -64.50 12.25
N LEU A 5 -22.61 -63.47 11.48
CA LEU A 5 -24.00 -63.25 11.09
C LEU A 5 -24.06 -63.20 9.55
N ALA A 6 -24.88 -64.08 8.98
CA ALA A 6 -25.00 -64.31 7.56
C ALA A 6 -26.16 -63.49 6.97
N LEU A 7 -25.84 -62.83 5.87
CA LEU A 7 -26.66 -62.53 4.68
C LEU A 7 -28.12 -63.02 4.69
N ILE A 8 -29.05 -62.08 4.51
CA ILE A 8 -30.31 -62.33 3.78
C ILE A 8 -30.30 -61.44 2.54
N ILE A 9 -30.42 -62.12 1.41
CA ILE A 9 -30.42 -61.63 0.04
C ILE A 9 -31.76 -60.94 -0.23
N LEU A 10 -31.74 -59.68 -0.71
CA LEU A 10 -32.89 -59.04 -1.32
C LEU A 10 -32.65 -58.94 -2.83
N CYS A 11 -33.38 -59.77 -3.58
CA CYS A 11 -33.37 -59.76 -5.03
C CYS A 11 -34.16 -58.56 -5.59
N ILE A 12 -33.42 -57.83 -6.41
CA ILE A 12 -33.77 -56.82 -7.41
C ILE A 12 -35.05 -57.16 -8.20
N GLY A 13 -35.96 -56.19 -8.26
CA GLY A 13 -36.93 -56.02 -9.34
C GLY A 13 -36.64 -54.71 -10.06
N LEU A 14 -35.91 -54.80 -11.18
CA LEU A 14 -35.69 -53.73 -12.15
C LEU A 14 -36.99 -53.41 -12.88
N LEU A 15 -37.36 -52.13 -12.91
CA LEU A 15 -38.17 -51.56 -13.99
C LEU A 15 -37.45 -50.30 -14.48
N VAL A 16 -36.80 -50.48 -15.63
CA VAL A 16 -36.14 -49.44 -16.40
C VAL A 16 -37.20 -48.75 -17.24
N ALA A 17 -37.38 -47.44 -17.03
CA ALA A 17 -37.89 -46.56 -18.05
C ALA A 17 -36.81 -45.49 -18.27
N ALA A 18 -36.14 -45.61 -19.40
CA ALA A 18 -35.11 -44.69 -19.87
C ALA A 18 -35.74 -43.32 -20.19
N GLY A 19 -35.36 -42.30 -19.44
CA GLY A 19 -35.47 -40.91 -19.83
C GLY A 19 -34.06 -40.32 -19.94
N CYS A 20 -33.54 -40.27 -21.16
CA CYS A 20 -32.31 -39.52 -21.45
C CYS A 20 -32.61 -38.01 -21.29
N ALA A 21 -32.16 -37.43 -20.18
CA ALA A 21 -31.89 -36.00 -20.10
C ALA A 21 -30.39 -35.87 -19.88
N GLY A 22 -29.71 -35.22 -20.82
CA GLY A 22 -28.28 -34.96 -20.75
C GLY A 22 -27.94 -34.24 -19.45
N LYS A 23 -26.86 -34.69 -18.80
CA LYS A 23 -26.20 -33.91 -17.77
C LYS A 23 -25.70 -32.62 -18.43
N ASN A 24 -26.39 -31.51 -18.19
CA ASN A 24 -25.76 -30.21 -18.31
C ASN A 24 -24.54 -30.17 -17.38
N PRO A 25 -23.44 -29.51 -17.77
CA PRO A 25 -22.42 -29.11 -16.80
C PRO A 25 -23.14 -28.28 -15.74
N ALA A 26 -22.83 -28.53 -14.47
CA ALA A 26 -23.33 -27.70 -13.38
C ALA A 26 -22.92 -26.25 -13.67
N GLU A 27 -23.92 -25.37 -13.84
CA GLU A 27 -23.70 -23.93 -13.76
C GLU A 27 -23.11 -23.62 -12.37
N PRO A 28 -22.24 -22.60 -12.24
CA PRO A 28 -21.75 -22.17 -10.94
C PRO A 28 -22.98 -21.86 -10.07
N ASN A 29 -23.07 -22.48 -8.89
CA ASN A 29 -24.18 -22.25 -7.96
C ASN A 29 -24.17 -20.78 -7.53
N THR A 30 -24.95 -19.92 -8.21
CA THR A 30 -25.24 -18.59 -7.72
C THR A 30 -26.01 -18.74 -6.40
N PRO A 31 -25.53 -18.18 -5.28
CA PRO A 31 -26.22 -18.29 -4.00
C PRO A 31 -27.61 -17.66 -4.08
N ALA A 32 -28.53 -18.12 -3.23
CA ALA A 32 -29.81 -17.46 -3.11
C ALA A 32 -29.60 -16.04 -2.54
N GLU A 33 -30.17 -15.01 -3.17
CA GLU A 33 -30.06 -13.60 -2.72
C GLU A 33 -30.26 -13.39 -1.20
N PRO A 34 -31.14 -14.14 -0.50
CA PRO A 34 -31.27 -14.02 0.95
C PRO A 34 -30.04 -14.47 1.75
N GLU A 35 -29.32 -15.50 1.31
CA GLU A 35 -28.13 -16.03 2.00
C GLU A 35 -26.92 -15.12 1.80
N ASP A 36 -26.71 -14.65 0.57
CA ASP A 36 -25.67 -13.68 0.22
C ASP A 36 -25.77 -12.40 1.07
N ASN A 37 -26.96 -11.80 1.13
CA ASN A 37 -27.19 -10.58 1.91
C ASN A 37 -26.98 -10.80 3.42
N MET A 38 -27.34 -11.97 3.95
CA MET A 38 -27.10 -12.28 5.36
C MET A 38 -25.60 -12.36 5.67
N ILE A 39 -24.83 -13.08 4.85
CA ILE A 39 -23.38 -13.20 5.01
C ILE A 39 -22.70 -11.83 4.92
N MET A 40 -23.12 -10.98 3.98
CA MET A 40 -22.56 -9.64 3.83
C MET A 40 -22.88 -8.72 5.01
N ASN A 41 -24.08 -8.83 5.60
CA ASN A 41 -24.43 -8.07 6.81
C ASN A 41 -23.63 -8.55 8.03
N ASP A 42 -23.42 -9.86 8.16
CA ASP A 42 -22.60 -10.44 9.23
C ASP A 42 -21.13 -10.03 9.08
N PHE A 43 -20.60 -10.03 7.86
CA PHE A 43 -19.27 -9.52 7.54
C PHE A 43 -19.12 -8.04 7.93
N GLN A 44 -20.09 -7.21 7.55
CA GLN A 44 -20.08 -5.78 7.90
C GLN A 44 -20.15 -5.57 9.42
N THR A 45 -20.94 -6.38 10.12
CA THR A 45 -21.03 -6.35 11.59
C THR A 45 -19.70 -6.76 12.23
N LEU A 46 -19.03 -7.77 11.68
CA LEU A 46 -17.72 -8.23 12.14
C LEU A 46 -16.68 -7.10 12.05
N ILE A 47 -16.65 -6.38 10.92
CA ILE A 47 -15.77 -5.23 10.71
C ILE A 47 -16.10 -4.09 11.66
N GLN A 48 -17.39 -3.77 11.86
CA GLN A 48 -17.82 -2.68 12.76
C GLN A 48 -17.46 -2.94 14.24
N LYS A 49 -17.32 -4.20 14.62
CA LYS A 49 -16.87 -4.61 15.96
C LYS A 49 -15.36 -4.63 16.12
N GLU A 50 -14.62 -4.22 15.08
CA GLU A 50 -13.14 -4.22 15.06
C GLU A 50 -12.58 -5.62 15.35
N ALA A 51 -13.20 -6.66 14.78
CA ALA A 51 -12.72 -8.03 14.88
C ALA A 51 -11.26 -8.15 14.40
N GLY A 52 -10.50 -9.04 15.03
CA GLY A 52 -9.10 -9.28 14.68
C GLY A 52 -8.95 -9.87 13.27
N VAL A 53 -7.79 -9.66 12.64
CA VAL A 53 -7.50 -10.12 11.27
C VAL A 53 -7.75 -11.63 11.09
N GLU A 54 -7.34 -12.44 12.08
CA GLU A 54 -7.58 -13.89 12.10
C GLU A 54 -9.08 -14.24 12.07
N GLU A 55 -9.91 -13.50 12.81
CA GLU A 55 -11.36 -13.73 12.86
C GLU A 55 -12.02 -13.38 11.53
N VAL A 56 -11.58 -12.29 10.90
CA VAL A 56 -12.02 -11.89 9.55
C VAL A 56 -11.63 -12.95 8.52
N ALA A 57 -10.37 -13.42 8.54
CA ALA A 57 -9.89 -14.47 7.65
C ALA A 57 -10.70 -15.77 7.80
N ALA A 58 -10.96 -16.19 9.04
CA ALA A 58 -11.78 -17.36 9.34
C ALA A 58 -13.23 -17.19 8.86
N PHE A 59 -13.81 -16.01 9.03
CA PHE A 59 -15.15 -15.71 8.53
C PHE A 59 -15.22 -15.86 7.01
N ILE A 60 -14.29 -15.26 6.27
CA ILE A 60 -14.27 -15.34 4.80
C ILE A 60 -14.12 -16.79 4.35
N ASN A 61 -13.14 -17.53 4.87
CA ASN A 61 -12.93 -18.94 4.52
C ASN A 61 -14.17 -19.81 4.70
N ASN A 62 -14.97 -19.56 5.74
CA ASN A 62 -16.15 -20.35 6.04
C ASN A 62 -17.40 -19.96 5.23
N ASN A 63 -17.48 -18.71 4.74
CA ASN A 63 -18.71 -18.16 4.18
C ASN A 63 -18.60 -17.73 2.71
N ILE A 64 -17.39 -17.60 2.13
CA ILE A 64 -17.19 -17.05 0.78
C ILE A 64 -17.90 -17.84 -0.32
N ALA A 65 -18.13 -19.15 -0.12
CA ALA A 65 -18.88 -19.98 -1.06
C ALA A 65 -20.38 -19.66 -1.12
N GLY A 66 -20.91 -18.95 -0.12
CA GLY A 66 -22.32 -18.57 -0.02
C GLY A 66 -22.63 -17.16 -0.54
N VAL A 67 -21.65 -16.46 -1.12
CA VAL A 67 -21.82 -15.12 -1.70
C VAL A 67 -21.53 -15.11 -3.20
N SER A 68 -22.13 -14.15 -3.90
CA SER A 68 -21.87 -13.82 -5.30
C SER A 68 -20.41 -13.46 -5.53
N GLN A 69 -19.94 -13.55 -6.77
CA GLN A 69 -18.55 -13.22 -7.09
C GLN A 69 -18.23 -11.76 -6.78
N GLU A 70 -19.16 -10.84 -7.02
CA GLU A 70 -18.96 -9.43 -6.70
C GLU A 70 -18.82 -9.19 -5.19
N ASN A 71 -19.61 -9.88 -4.37
CA ASN A 71 -19.53 -9.74 -2.92
C ASN A 71 -18.33 -10.48 -2.32
N ALA A 72 -17.95 -11.64 -2.88
CA ALA A 72 -16.69 -12.30 -2.56
C ALA A 72 -15.49 -11.38 -2.84
N ALA A 73 -15.46 -10.72 -4.01
CA ALA A 73 -14.40 -9.77 -4.37
C ALA A 73 -14.33 -8.60 -3.37
N LYS A 74 -15.47 -8.03 -2.95
CA LYS A 74 -15.51 -6.99 -1.91
C LYS A 74 -15.01 -7.47 -0.55
N MET A 75 -15.36 -8.70 -0.15
CA MET A 75 -14.87 -9.29 1.10
C MET A 75 -13.34 -9.43 1.09
N VAL A 76 -12.80 -9.91 -0.03
CA VAL A 76 -11.35 -10.11 -0.23
C VAL A 76 -10.60 -8.78 -0.27
N ASP A 77 -11.09 -7.79 -1.03
CA ASP A 77 -10.53 -6.44 -1.08
C ASP A 77 -10.51 -5.77 0.31
N ARG A 78 -11.62 -5.90 1.05
CA ARG A 78 -11.71 -5.37 2.40
C ARG A 78 -10.78 -6.09 3.39
N PHE A 79 -10.59 -7.40 3.22
CA PHE A 79 -9.67 -8.18 4.03
C PHE A 79 -8.21 -7.74 3.82
N GLU A 80 -7.80 -7.53 2.58
CA GLU A 80 -6.48 -6.99 2.24
C GLU A 80 -6.25 -5.63 2.89
N SER A 81 -7.23 -4.73 2.80
CA SER A 81 -7.18 -3.43 3.48
C SER A 81 -7.02 -3.57 5.00
N ILE A 82 -7.72 -4.52 5.62
CA ILE A 82 -7.60 -4.80 7.07
C ILE A 82 -6.20 -5.33 7.39
N GLN A 83 -5.64 -6.21 6.57
CA GLN A 83 -4.28 -6.72 6.74
C GLN A 83 -3.24 -5.60 6.65
N GLN A 84 -3.29 -4.79 5.59
CA GLN A 84 -2.37 -3.66 5.40
C GLN A 84 -2.38 -2.72 6.63
N ASN A 85 -3.57 -2.42 7.17
CA ASN A 85 -3.72 -1.56 8.35
C ASN A 85 -3.22 -2.21 9.66
N ASN A 86 -3.23 -3.53 9.76
CA ASN A 86 -2.78 -4.26 10.96
C ASN A 86 -1.33 -4.74 10.88
N LEU A 87 -0.69 -4.66 9.70
CA LEU A 87 0.68 -5.12 9.50
C LEU A 87 1.68 -4.51 10.51
N PRO A 88 1.64 -3.20 10.83
CA PRO A 88 2.57 -2.62 11.82
C PRO A 88 2.41 -3.22 13.22
N GLN A 89 1.20 -3.65 13.60
CA GLN A 89 0.98 -4.34 14.87
C GLN A 89 1.60 -5.74 14.85
N PHE A 90 1.48 -6.47 13.74
CA PHE A 90 2.14 -7.77 13.59
C PHE A 90 3.67 -7.61 13.56
N GLU A 91 4.19 -6.59 12.90
CA GLU A 91 5.62 -6.25 12.94
C GLU A 91 6.10 -5.95 14.36
N SER A 92 5.34 -5.20 15.16
CA SER A 92 5.72 -4.92 16.55
C SER A 92 5.80 -6.20 17.38
N MET A 93 4.86 -7.13 17.18
CA MET A 93 4.88 -8.43 17.86
C MET A 93 6.17 -9.23 17.56
N PHE A 94 6.73 -9.13 16.35
CA PHE A 94 7.99 -9.80 15.99
C PHE A 94 9.22 -9.16 16.64
N ASN A 95 9.09 -7.93 17.15
CA ASN A 95 10.17 -7.16 17.78
C ASN A 95 10.09 -7.16 19.32
N GLU A 96 9.11 -7.86 19.91
CA GLU A 96 8.98 -8.00 21.35
C GLU A 96 9.99 -9.01 21.92
N ASP A 97 10.51 -8.71 23.11
CA ASP A 97 11.39 -9.58 23.90
C ASP A 97 12.59 -10.16 23.12
N ASP A 98 12.74 -11.49 23.11
CA ASP A 98 13.81 -12.24 22.47
C ASP A 98 13.32 -12.95 21.18
N LEU A 99 12.19 -12.53 20.61
CA LEU A 99 11.53 -13.22 19.50
C LEU A 99 12.39 -13.30 18.24
N GLN A 100 13.13 -12.24 17.88
CA GLN A 100 14.04 -12.28 16.72
C GLN A 100 15.08 -13.40 16.86
N SER A 101 15.63 -13.60 18.06
CA SER A 101 16.59 -14.68 18.33
C SER A 101 15.92 -16.06 18.25
N LYS A 102 14.71 -16.19 18.81
CA LYS A 102 13.94 -17.44 18.74
C LYS A 102 13.57 -17.81 17.30
N ILE A 103 13.14 -16.84 16.51
CA ILE A 103 12.85 -17.02 15.08
C ILE A 103 14.12 -17.47 14.35
N ASN A 104 15.26 -16.82 14.60
CA ASN A 104 16.52 -17.22 14.01
C ASN A 104 16.92 -18.68 14.35
N ASP A 105 16.80 -19.06 15.62
CA ASP A 105 17.15 -20.41 16.10
C ASP A 105 16.26 -21.51 15.50
N GLU A 106 15.00 -21.18 15.21
CA GLU A 106 14.02 -22.10 14.62
C GLU A 106 13.72 -21.84 13.14
N TYR A 107 14.48 -20.98 12.45
CA TYR A 107 14.13 -20.49 11.11
C TYR A 107 13.96 -21.61 10.07
N GLN A 108 14.82 -22.63 10.11
CA GLN A 108 14.68 -23.80 9.24
C GLN A 108 13.37 -24.56 9.48
N ALA A 109 12.90 -24.62 10.73
CA ALA A 109 11.64 -25.25 11.06
C ALA A 109 10.45 -24.41 10.58
N ILE A 110 10.55 -23.08 10.67
CA ILE A 110 9.56 -22.10 10.21
C ILE A 110 9.35 -22.24 8.69
N ILE A 111 10.42 -22.15 7.89
CA ILE A 111 10.30 -22.26 6.42
C ILE A 111 9.83 -23.65 5.97
N ALA A 112 10.21 -24.71 6.70
CA ALA A 112 9.79 -26.08 6.43
C ALA A 112 8.36 -26.37 6.93
N HIS A 113 7.69 -25.41 7.58
CA HIS A 113 6.38 -25.59 8.20
C HIS A 113 6.34 -26.82 9.14
N SER A 114 7.39 -26.98 9.94
CA SER A 114 7.58 -28.12 10.85
C SER A 114 7.38 -27.71 12.32
N GLU A 115 7.60 -28.64 13.25
CA GLU A 115 7.33 -28.42 14.67
C GLU A 115 8.23 -27.32 15.27
N ILE A 116 7.59 -26.27 15.79
CA ILE A 116 8.21 -25.18 16.57
C ILE A 116 8.21 -25.56 18.05
N ARG A 117 9.36 -25.44 18.70
CA ARG A 117 9.57 -25.87 20.09
C ARG A 117 9.13 -24.82 21.09
N ASP A 118 9.50 -23.56 20.86
CA ASP A 118 9.07 -22.46 21.73
C ASP A 118 7.57 -22.22 21.60
N THR A 119 6.85 -22.30 22.72
CA THR A 119 5.39 -22.22 22.73
C THR A 119 4.88 -20.83 22.37
N GLY A 120 5.57 -19.78 22.82
CA GLY A 120 5.18 -18.39 22.52
C GLY A 120 5.39 -18.05 21.04
N LEU A 121 6.53 -18.47 20.48
CA LEU A 121 6.81 -18.37 19.06
C LEU A 121 5.79 -19.15 18.23
N LYS A 122 5.45 -20.38 18.66
CA LYS A 122 4.42 -21.19 17.98
C LYS A 122 3.06 -20.52 17.97
N GLU A 123 2.63 -19.91 19.08
CA GLU A 123 1.38 -19.16 19.17
C GLU A 123 1.40 -17.92 18.24
N LEU A 124 2.49 -17.16 18.25
CA LEU A 124 2.68 -16.00 17.37
C LEU A 124 2.62 -16.40 15.88
N LEU A 125 3.36 -17.44 15.49
CA LEU A 125 3.39 -17.91 14.10
C LEU A 125 2.02 -18.45 13.67
N THR A 126 1.32 -19.19 14.55
CA THR A 126 -0.03 -19.67 14.26
C THR A 126 -0.98 -18.51 14.00
N LYS A 127 -0.97 -17.49 14.86
CA LYS A 127 -1.77 -16.27 14.67
C LYS A 127 -1.40 -15.54 13.38
N THR A 128 -0.11 -15.46 13.06
CA THR A 128 0.42 -14.82 11.85
C THR A 128 -0.10 -15.51 10.59
N TYR A 129 0.04 -16.83 10.52
CA TYR A 129 -0.41 -17.63 9.37
C TYR A 129 -1.95 -17.65 9.23
N ASN A 130 -2.68 -17.81 10.33
CA ASN A 130 -4.15 -17.78 10.29
C ASN A 130 -4.70 -16.41 9.91
N SER A 131 -3.93 -15.35 10.14
CA SER A 131 -4.25 -13.99 9.71
C SER A 131 -3.86 -13.70 8.26
N GLY A 132 -3.33 -14.67 7.52
CA GLY A 132 -2.94 -14.52 6.11
C GLY A 132 -1.64 -13.75 5.89
N TYR A 133 -0.73 -13.77 6.88
CA TYR A 133 0.64 -13.28 6.73
C TYR A 133 1.62 -14.45 6.66
N LYS A 134 2.83 -14.19 6.17
CA LYS A 134 3.97 -15.12 6.24
C LYS A 134 5.21 -14.42 6.78
N VAL A 135 6.17 -15.21 7.24
CA VAL A 135 7.46 -14.70 7.73
C VAL A 135 8.41 -14.49 6.56
N GLU A 136 9.00 -13.32 6.49
CA GLU A 136 10.09 -12.97 5.57
C GLU A 136 11.30 -12.49 6.35
N THR A 137 12.47 -12.49 5.71
CA THR A 137 13.71 -11.97 6.25
C THR A 137 14.46 -11.07 5.26
N ALA A 138 15.02 -10.01 5.82
CA ALA A 138 16.00 -9.13 5.18
C ALA A 138 17.01 -8.66 6.25
N GLU A 139 18.28 -8.59 5.89
CA GLU A 139 19.36 -8.10 6.77
C GLU A 139 19.45 -8.79 8.15
N GLY A 140 19.04 -10.06 8.24
CA GLY A 140 19.06 -10.83 9.49
C GLY A 140 17.90 -10.52 10.45
N MET A 141 16.97 -9.66 10.03
CA MET A 141 15.70 -9.41 10.73
C MET A 141 14.59 -10.24 10.11
N PHE A 142 13.64 -10.66 10.93
CA PHE A 142 12.44 -11.40 10.53
C PHE A 142 11.21 -10.55 10.76
N PHE A 143 10.33 -10.49 9.78
CA PHE A 143 9.12 -9.67 9.84
C PHE A 143 7.99 -10.33 9.06
N PRO A 144 6.74 -10.08 9.44
CA PRO A 144 5.59 -10.55 8.68
C PRO A 144 5.44 -9.73 7.39
N ILE A 145 4.98 -10.38 6.33
CA ILE A 145 4.45 -9.74 5.12
C ILE A 145 3.10 -10.38 4.79
N ILE A 146 2.26 -9.70 4.01
CA ILE A 146 1.01 -10.29 3.51
C ILE A 146 1.35 -11.51 2.64
N ASP A 147 0.72 -12.64 2.94
CA ASP A 147 0.84 -13.84 2.12
C ASP A 147 -0.26 -13.86 1.06
N TYR A 148 0.01 -13.30 -0.12
CA TYR A 148 -0.96 -13.40 -1.22
C TYR A 148 -1.12 -14.84 -1.74
N GLY A 149 -0.24 -15.77 -1.37
CA GLY A 149 -0.46 -17.21 -1.57
C GLY A 149 -1.71 -17.71 -0.83
N PHE A 150 -2.00 -17.18 0.36
CA PHE A 150 -3.22 -17.46 1.13
C PHE A 150 -4.50 -17.10 0.35
N TYR A 151 -4.47 -16.03 -0.45
CA TYR A 151 -5.62 -15.55 -1.21
C TYR A 151 -6.02 -16.50 -2.33
N LYS A 152 -5.15 -17.43 -2.74
CA LYS A 152 -5.50 -18.47 -3.73
C LYS A 152 -6.63 -19.38 -3.28
N ASN A 153 -6.89 -19.45 -1.96
CA ASN A 153 -8.08 -20.13 -1.42
C ASN A 153 -9.40 -19.47 -1.87
N PHE A 154 -9.36 -18.20 -2.28
CA PHE A 154 -10.52 -17.42 -2.70
C PHE A 154 -10.70 -17.33 -4.22
N SER A 155 -9.69 -17.71 -5.00
CA SER A 155 -9.62 -17.50 -6.46
C SER A 155 -10.84 -18.03 -7.24
N SER A 156 -11.46 -19.13 -6.80
CA SER A 156 -12.64 -19.69 -7.47
C SER A 156 -13.96 -18.96 -7.17
N TYR A 157 -13.97 -18.09 -6.15
CA TYR A 157 -15.17 -17.43 -5.66
C TYR A 157 -15.25 -15.97 -6.05
N VAL A 158 -14.14 -15.33 -6.41
CA VAL A 158 -14.08 -13.91 -6.75
C VAL A 158 -14.31 -13.68 -8.26
N THR A 159 -14.47 -12.42 -8.64
CA THR A 159 -14.55 -11.99 -10.04
C THR A 159 -13.24 -12.29 -10.80
N PRO A 160 -13.27 -12.41 -12.14
CA PRO A 160 -12.08 -12.71 -12.94
C PRO A 160 -10.92 -11.74 -12.74
N ASP A 161 -11.21 -10.44 -12.64
CA ASP A 161 -10.21 -9.40 -12.37
C ASP A 161 -9.57 -9.59 -10.99
N MET A 162 -10.37 -9.78 -9.94
CA MET A 162 -9.83 -10.02 -8.59
C MET A 162 -9.01 -11.31 -8.54
N LYS A 163 -9.41 -12.35 -9.27
CA LYS A 163 -8.64 -13.59 -9.37
C LYS A 163 -7.25 -13.34 -9.99
N ASP A 164 -7.19 -12.60 -11.09
CA ASP A 164 -5.93 -12.32 -11.77
C ASP A 164 -5.05 -11.35 -10.95
N TYR A 165 -5.66 -10.44 -10.17
CA TYR A 165 -4.97 -9.63 -9.17
C TYR A 165 -4.33 -10.50 -8.08
N ILE A 166 -5.07 -11.48 -7.54
CA ILE A 166 -4.55 -12.44 -6.55
C ILE A 166 -3.35 -13.20 -7.14
N ASP A 167 -3.44 -13.65 -8.39
CA ASP A 167 -2.35 -14.38 -9.04
C ASP A 167 -1.10 -13.50 -9.23
N LEU A 168 -1.27 -12.23 -9.61
CA LEU A 168 -0.18 -11.24 -9.69
C LEU A 168 0.49 -11.04 -8.33
N MET A 169 -0.29 -10.73 -7.29
CA MET A 169 0.24 -10.41 -5.98
C MET A 169 0.81 -11.63 -5.25
N ALA A 170 0.29 -12.83 -5.51
CA ALA A 170 0.87 -14.08 -5.03
C ALA A 170 2.32 -14.23 -5.53
N GLU A 171 2.57 -14.01 -6.81
CA GLU A 171 3.93 -14.05 -7.38
C GLU A 171 4.84 -12.97 -6.76
N GLU A 172 4.32 -11.77 -6.48
CA GLU A 172 5.07 -10.72 -5.78
C GLU A 172 5.48 -11.13 -4.36
N SER A 173 4.57 -11.75 -3.61
CA SER A 173 4.85 -12.12 -2.21
C SER A 173 5.66 -13.42 -2.08
N ASP A 174 5.48 -14.39 -2.99
CA ASP A 174 6.18 -15.67 -2.97
C ASP A 174 7.63 -15.53 -3.43
N LYS A 175 7.87 -14.57 -4.32
CA LYS A 175 9.19 -14.23 -4.85
C LYS A 175 9.33 -12.72 -4.86
N VAL A 176 9.68 -12.19 -3.69
CA VAL A 176 9.93 -10.76 -3.48
C VAL A 176 10.98 -10.28 -4.50
N PRO A 177 10.71 -9.23 -5.28
CA PRO A 177 11.59 -8.85 -6.40
C PRO A 177 12.86 -8.13 -5.96
N ALA A 178 12.87 -7.52 -4.76
CA ALA A 178 13.97 -6.72 -4.29
C ALA A 178 14.18 -6.80 -2.77
N LYS A 179 15.44 -6.81 -2.32
CA LYS A 179 15.88 -6.75 -0.91
C LYS A 179 17.15 -5.92 -0.83
N ASP A 180 17.32 -5.11 0.23
CA ASP A 180 18.50 -4.24 0.43
C ASP A 180 18.89 -3.48 -0.86
N ALA A 181 17.91 -2.77 -1.46
CA ALA A 181 18.06 -2.05 -2.72
C ALA A 181 18.73 -2.86 -3.87
N ALA A 182 18.61 -4.18 -3.85
CA ALA A 182 19.07 -5.10 -4.89
C ALA A 182 17.88 -5.87 -5.46
N LEU A 183 17.85 -6.05 -6.77
CA LEU A 183 16.97 -7.02 -7.42
C LEU A 183 17.45 -8.41 -7.04
N VAL A 184 16.55 -9.23 -6.52
CA VAL A 184 16.82 -10.63 -6.14
C VAL A 184 16.13 -11.64 -7.07
N ILE A 185 15.55 -11.13 -8.16
CA ILE A 185 15.02 -11.88 -9.30
C ILE A 185 15.74 -11.45 -10.59
N GLY A 186 15.75 -12.32 -11.59
CA GLY A 186 16.38 -12.05 -12.89
C GLY A 186 15.63 -11.02 -13.73
N TRP A 187 16.34 -10.42 -14.69
CA TRP A 187 15.78 -9.43 -15.62
C TRP A 187 14.63 -10.00 -16.48
N ASP A 188 14.65 -11.30 -16.76
CA ASP A 188 13.60 -12.02 -17.49
C ASP A 188 12.29 -12.05 -16.69
N GLU A 189 12.36 -12.29 -15.39
CA GLU A 189 11.20 -12.26 -14.49
C GLU A 189 10.68 -10.83 -14.32
N ILE A 190 11.55 -9.81 -14.30
CA ILE A 190 11.14 -8.39 -14.29
C ILE A 190 10.30 -8.05 -15.52
N VAL A 191 10.78 -8.41 -16.72
CA VAL A 191 10.07 -8.19 -17.98
C VAL A 191 8.74 -8.94 -18.01
N LYS A 192 8.73 -10.20 -17.60
CA LYS A 192 7.52 -11.03 -17.53
C LYS A 192 6.48 -10.44 -16.59
N ARG A 193 6.88 -9.96 -15.42
CA ARG A 193 5.95 -9.35 -14.46
C ARG A 193 5.40 -8.03 -14.96
N ALA A 194 6.22 -7.18 -15.58
CA ALA A 194 5.76 -5.95 -16.24
C ALA A 194 4.70 -6.24 -17.31
N LEU A 195 4.91 -7.27 -18.14
CA LEU A 195 3.95 -7.71 -19.17
C LEU A 195 2.63 -8.23 -18.57
N ASN A 196 2.70 -9.01 -17.49
CA ASN A 196 1.49 -9.48 -16.82
C ASN A 196 0.69 -8.33 -16.20
N GLN A 197 1.38 -7.33 -15.65
CA GLN A 197 0.75 -6.13 -15.08
C GLN A 197 0.13 -5.26 -16.18
N GLU A 198 0.83 -5.05 -17.31
CA GLU A 198 0.27 -4.38 -18.49
C GLU A 198 -0.97 -5.10 -19.02
N HIS A 199 -0.93 -6.43 -19.09
CA HIS A 199 -2.07 -7.24 -19.51
C HIS A 199 -3.28 -7.04 -18.61
N PHE A 200 -3.08 -7.04 -17.29
CA PHE A 200 -4.15 -6.76 -16.33
C PHE A 200 -4.77 -5.38 -16.56
N ILE A 201 -3.94 -4.34 -16.65
CA ILE A 201 -4.39 -2.95 -16.84
C ILE A 201 -5.20 -2.80 -18.13
N ASN A 202 -4.77 -3.45 -19.21
CA ASN A 202 -5.45 -3.39 -20.50
C ASN A 202 -6.75 -4.22 -20.52
N THR A 203 -6.82 -5.29 -19.74
CA THR A 203 -7.99 -6.20 -19.71
C THR A 203 -9.07 -5.71 -18.76
N TYR A 204 -8.67 -5.14 -17.61
CA TYR A 204 -9.55 -4.83 -16.50
C TYR A 204 -9.51 -3.35 -16.11
N GLN A 205 -9.84 -2.49 -17.06
CA GLN A 205 -9.81 -1.03 -16.89
C GLN A 205 -10.76 -0.52 -15.79
N ASP A 206 -11.86 -1.25 -15.54
CA ASP A 206 -12.87 -0.93 -14.53
C ASP A 206 -12.67 -1.71 -13.21
N SER A 207 -11.57 -2.45 -13.06
CA SER A 207 -11.30 -3.20 -11.83
C SER A 207 -11.03 -2.25 -10.67
N VAL A 208 -11.53 -2.60 -9.48
CA VAL A 208 -11.20 -1.89 -8.24
C VAL A 208 -9.71 -1.95 -7.89
N LYS A 209 -8.93 -2.84 -8.54
CA LYS A 209 -7.49 -3.01 -8.35
C LYS A 209 -6.62 -2.41 -9.45
N VAL A 210 -7.22 -1.76 -10.44
CA VAL A 210 -6.49 -1.27 -11.62
C VAL A 210 -5.40 -0.27 -11.24
N ASP A 211 -5.65 0.59 -10.26
CA ASP A 211 -4.70 1.64 -9.87
C ASP A 211 -3.54 1.08 -9.05
N GLU A 212 -3.77 0.13 -8.15
CA GLU A 212 -2.70 -0.60 -7.47
C GLU A 212 -1.82 -1.34 -8.47
N VAL A 213 -2.41 -1.96 -9.50
CA VAL A 213 -1.64 -2.64 -10.55
C VAL A 213 -0.90 -1.64 -11.44
N LYS A 214 -1.44 -0.44 -11.70
CA LYS A 214 -0.67 0.65 -12.39
C LYS A 214 0.55 1.08 -11.57
N GLN A 215 0.44 1.20 -10.25
CA GLN A 215 1.59 1.53 -9.40
C GLN A 215 2.63 0.40 -9.40
N LEU A 216 2.18 -0.85 -9.35
CA LEU A 216 3.05 -2.00 -9.50
C LEU A 216 3.74 -2.01 -10.88
N TYR A 217 3.00 -1.78 -11.96
CA TYR A 217 3.53 -1.65 -13.30
C TYR A 217 4.59 -0.56 -13.41
N LYS A 218 4.32 0.63 -12.85
CA LYS A 218 5.31 1.72 -12.79
C LYS A 218 6.59 1.30 -12.07
N LYS A 219 6.49 0.56 -10.96
CA LYS A 219 7.64 0.01 -10.24
C LYS A 219 8.46 -0.93 -11.13
N TYR A 220 7.82 -1.82 -11.88
CA TYR A 220 8.50 -2.75 -12.78
C TYR A 220 9.08 -2.08 -14.03
N VAL A 221 8.44 -1.04 -14.57
CA VAL A 221 9.02 -0.19 -15.61
C VAL A 221 10.26 0.53 -15.07
N THR A 222 10.23 0.99 -13.82
CA THR A 222 11.38 1.61 -13.17
C THR A 222 12.52 0.61 -13.00
N PHE A 223 12.25 -0.59 -12.48
CA PHE A 223 13.24 -1.67 -12.43
C PHE A 223 13.83 -1.94 -13.81
N THR A 224 12.99 -2.01 -14.84
CA THR A 224 13.43 -2.28 -16.21
C THR A 224 14.38 -1.20 -16.76
N LEU A 225 14.17 0.07 -16.43
CA LEU A 225 14.92 1.20 -17.03
C LEU A 225 16.06 1.75 -16.14
N TYR A 226 16.09 1.38 -14.86
CA TYR A 226 17.05 1.87 -13.89
C TYR A 226 17.79 0.75 -13.15
N GLY A 227 17.16 -0.40 -12.93
CA GLY A 227 17.57 -1.36 -11.92
C GLY A 227 17.34 -0.82 -10.52
N LEU A 228 18.16 -1.26 -9.57
CA LEU A 228 18.21 -0.71 -8.20
C LEU A 228 19.64 -0.37 -7.80
N ASN A 229 19.83 0.31 -6.66
CA ASN A 229 21.16 0.82 -6.28
C ASN A 229 22.24 -0.26 -6.22
N ASN A 230 21.93 -1.42 -5.66
CA ASN A 230 22.88 -2.53 -5.52
C ASN A 230 22.86 -3.48 -6.75
N THR A 231 21.98 -3.24 -7.71
CA THR A 231 21.84 -4.00 -8.98
C THR A 231 21.45 -3.04 -10.11
N PRO A 232 22.29 -2.04 -10.41
CA PRO A 232 21.91 -0.97 -11.32
C PRO A 232 21.90 -1.51 -12.75
N LEU A 233 20.97 -1.04 -13.56
CA LEU A 233 20.92 -1.41 -14.98
C LEU A 233 22.16 -0.93 -15.74
N PHE A 234 22.75 0.19 -15.31
CA PHE A 234 24.02 0.69 -15.83
C PHE A 234 25.06 0.74 -14.72
N SER A 235 26.23 0.19 -14.99
CA SER A 235 27.40 0.31 -14.09
C SER A 235 27.67 1.78 -13.72
N TYR A 236 27.94 2.05 -12.44
CA TYR A 236 28.16 3.42 -11.96
C TYR A 236 29.36 4.11 -12.63
N ASP A 237 30.49 3.42 -12.77
CA ASP A 237 31.72 4.01 -13.30
C ASP A 237 31.68 4.19 -14.82
N ALA A 238 31.39 3.09 -15.53
CA ALA A 238 31.49 3.06 -16.98
C ALA A 238 30.20 3.49 -17.69
N LYS A 239 29.09 3.57 -16.94
CA LYS A 239 27.73 3.80 -17.44
C LYS A 239 27.32 2.80 -18.52
N ILE A 240 27.86 1.58 -18.47
CA ILE A 240 27.58 0.51 -19.44
C ILE A 240 26.39 -0.31 -18.97
N LEU A 241 25.47 -0.58 -19.89
CA LEU A 241 24.30 -1.46 -19.71
C LEU A 241 24.74 -2.85 -19.26
N ASP A 242 24.06 -3.38 -18.26
CA ASP A 242 24.25 -4.74 -17.78
C ASP A 242 24.10 -5.75 -18.93
N PRO A 243 25.08 -6.66 -19.13
CA PRO A 243 25.08 -7.57 -20.28
C PRO A 243 23.96 -8.61 -20.22
N GLU A 244 23.55 -9.03 -19.03
CA GLU A 244 22.43 -9.98 -18.86
C GLU A 244 21.10 -9.29 -19.18
N ALA A 245 20.87 -8.10 -18.62
CA ALA A 245 19.71 -7.27 -18.96
C ALA A 245 19.63 -7.01 -20.47
N ARG A 246 20.77 -6.69 -21.09
CA ARG A 246 20.85 -6.46 -22.53
C ARG A 246 20.39 -7.67 -23.34
N GLU A 247 20.85 -8.87 -23.00
CA GLU A 247 20.45 -10.09 -23.70
C GLU A 247 18.95 -10.34 -23.55
N VAL A 248 18.45 -10.26 -22.32
CA VAL A 248 17.02 -10.44 -22.01
C VAL A 248 16.18 -9.42 -22.78
N TYR A 249 16.54 -8.14 -22.73
CA TYR A 249 15.74 -7.08 -23.35
C TYR A 249 15.76 -7.17 -24.87
N LEU A 250 16.90 -7.49 -25.49
CA LEU A 250 16.97 -7.69 -26.94
C LEU A 250 16.11 -8.86 -27.40
N ASN A 251 16.04 -9.94 -26.61
CA ASN A 251 15.15 -11.07 -26.88
C ASN A 251 13.68 -10.67 -26.70
N ALA A 252 13.35 -9.90 -25.66
CA ALA A 252 11.99 -9.46 -25.36
C ALA A 252 11.42 -8.52 -26.44
N VAL A 253 12.22 -7.60 -26.99
CA VAL A 253 11.75 -6.63 -28.00
C VAL A 253 11.83 -7.15 -29.44
N ALA A 254 12.27 -8.40 -29.64
CA ALA A 254 12.34 -8.99 -30.98
C ALA A 254 10.96 -9.08 -31.66
N ASP A 255 9.90 -9.21 -30.85
CA ASP A 255 8.51 -9.03 -31.26
C ASP A 255 7.79 -8.25 -30.15
N THR A 256 7.55 -6.97 -30.37
CA THR A 256 6.86 -6.14 -29.40
C THR A 256 5.34 -6.41 -29.37
N GLY A 257 4.78 -6.99 -30.44
CA GLY A 257 3.34 -7.01 -30.66
C GLY A 257 2.67 -5.66 -30.39
N ASP A 258 1.55 -5.69 -29.67
CA ASP A 258 0.80 -4.50 -29.25
C ASP A 258 1.22 -3.95 -27.87
N SER A 259 2.21 -4.55 -27.20
CA SER A 259 2.67 -4.13 -25.87
C SER A 259 3.32 -2.74 -25.92
N GLU A 260 2.78 -1.79 -25.15
CA GLU A 260 3.36 -0.46 -24.99
C GLU A 260 4.63 -0.51 -24.12
N PHE A 261 4.68 -1.43 -23.15
CA PHE A 261 5.88 -1.75 -22.38
C PHE A 261 7.05 -2.12 -23.31
N LEU A 262 6.86 -3.10 -24.20
CA LEU A 262 7.93 -3.56 -25.09
C LEU A 262 8.31 -2.53 -26.14
N LYS A 263 7.35 -1.74 -26.66
CA LYS A 263 7.66 -0.60 -27.54
C LYS A 263 8.51 0.45 -26.83
N THR A 264 8.19 0.73 -25.56
CA THR A 264 8.99 1.65 -24.72
C THR A 264 10.39 1.10 -24.48
N LEU A 265 10.51 -0.19 -24.13
CA LEU A 265 11.80 -0.84 -23.96
C LEU A 265 12.62 -0.85 -25.27
N SER A 266 11.98 -1.08 -26.41
CA SER A 266 12.63 -1.03 -27.72
C SER A 266 13.19 0.36 -28.02
N GLY A 267 12.39 1.41 -27.78
CA GLY A 267 12.84 2.80 -27.97
C GLY A 267 14.03 3.16 -27.08
N PHE A 268 14.02 2.70 -25.82
CA PHE A 268 15.17 2.85 -24.93
C PHE A 268 16.42 2.12 -25.43
N LEU A 269 16.26 0.87 -25.89
CA LEU A 269 17.36 0.06 -26.43
C LEU A 269 18.00 0.67 -27.67
N ASP A 270 17.20 1.26 -28.56
CA ASP A 270 17.71 1.93 -29.77
C ASP A 270 18.63 3.12 -29.42
N LEU A 271 18.26 3.91 -28.40
CA LEU A 271 19.07 5.04 -27.93
C LEU A 271 20.42 4.58 -27.38
N VAL A 272 20.44 3.53 -26.56
CA VAL A 272 21.69 3.06 -25.93
C VAL A 272 22.55 2.26 -26.91
N LYS A 273 21.96 1.50 -27.84
CA LYS A 273 22.68 0.75 -28.88
C LYS A 273 23.52 1.65 -29.76
N ASN A 274 23.01 2.82 -30.14
CA ASN A 274 23.73 3.82 -30.93
C ASN A 274 24.93 4.44 -30.19
N ASN A 275 25.00 4.25 -28.87
CA ASN A 275 26.03 4.81 -27.99
C ASN A 275 26.89 3.74 -27.32
N ASN A 276 27.10 2.60 -27.99
CA ASN A 276 27.85 1.45 -27.47
C ASN A 276 27.32 0.95 -26.11
N TYR A 277 25.99 0.99 -25.94
CA TYR A 277 25.26 0.58 -24.73
C TYR A 277 25.64 1.39 -23.48
N LYS A 278 26.02 2.66 -23.67
CA LYS A 278 26.25 3.59 -22.57
C LYS A 278 25.01 4.42 -22.26
N LEU A 279 24.79 4.71 -20.98
CA LEU A 279 23.80 5.70 -20.55
C LEU A 279 24.28 7.10 -20.91
N THR A 280 23.64 7.68 -21.93
CA THR A 280 23.80 9.08 -22.33
C THR A 280 22.74 9.95 -21.68
N ASP A 281 22.90 11.28 -21.76
CA ASP A 281 21.88 12.23 -21.30
C ASP A 281 20.55 12.03 -22.06
N GLU A 282 20.60 11.70 -23.34
CA GLU A 282 19.41 11.41 -24.14
C GLU A 282 18.66 10.17 -23.63
N ALA A 283 19.37 9.08 -23.37
CA ALA A 283 18.79 7.87 -22.79
C ALA A 283 18.27 8.11 -21.36
N ASP A 284 18.97 8.93 -20.57
CA ASP A 284 18.53 9.32 -19.22
C ASP A 284 17.25 10.17 -19.24
N GLN A 285 17.15 11.13 -20.17
CA GLN A 285 15.93 11.92 -20.38
C GLN A 285 14.78 11.05 -20.89
N TYR A 286 15.06 10.08 -21.77
CA TYR A 286 14.04 9.14 -22.25
C TYR A 286 13.39 8.39 -21.08
N ARG A 287 14.19 7.73 -20.23
CA ARG A 287 13.64 6.97 -19.10
C ARG A 287 12.90 7.85 -18.09
N LYS A 288 13.37 9.08 -17.83
CA LYS A 288 12.65 10.07 -17.00
C LYS A 288 11.28 10.40 -17.58
N ASN A 289 11.22 10.67 -18.89
CA ASN A 289 9.96 10.99 -19.56
C ASN A 289 8.98 9.81 -19.56
N VAL A 290 9.47 8.58 -19.65
CA VAL A 290 8.61 7.38 -19.49
C VAL A 290 7.97 7.37 -18.11
N ILE A 291 8.76 7.52 -17.05
CA ILE A 291 8.23 7.51 -15.68
C ILE A 291 7.26 8.67 -15.43
N ASN A 292 7.60 9.89 -15.88
CA ASN A 292 6.74 11.05 -15.74
C ASN A 292 5.40 10.86 -16.49
N LYS A 293 5.39 10.23 -17.67
CA LYS A 293 4.15 9.93 -18.39
C LYS A 293 3.27 8.92 -17.66
N LEU A 294 3.86 7.95 -16.96
CA LEU A 294 3.10 7.02 -16.11
C LEU A 294 2.49 7.74 -14.91
N ASP A 295 3.15 8.78 -14.40
CA ASP A 295 2.59 9.66 -13.36
C ASP A 295 1.44 10.53 -13.88
N GLU A 296 1.59 11.13 -15.06
CA GLU A 296 0.53 11.92 -15.70
C GLU A 296 -0.66 11.07 -16.14
N GLY A 297 -0.43 9.86 -16.65
CA GLY A 297 -1.47 8.90 -17.03
C GLY A 297 -2.27 8.38 -15.84
N SER A 298 -1.64 8.29 -14.67
CA SER A 298 -2.31 8.00 -13.39
C SER A 298 -3.17 9.18 -12.91
N ALA A 299 -2.83 10.42 -13.29
CA ALA A 299 -3.62 11.61 -13.00
C ALA A 299 -4.74 11.88 -14.03
N ALA A 300 -4.60 11.39 -15.27
CA ALA A 300 -5.53 11.66 -16.37
C ALA A 300 -6.72 10.68 -16.48
N SER A 301 -6.70 9.53 -15.78
CA SER A 301 -7.87 8.64 -15.70
C SER A 301 -8.96 9.15 -14.75
N ASN A 302 -8.68 10.12 -13.88
CA ASN A 302 -9.62 10.55 -12.84
C ASN A 302 -10.51 11.72 -13.29
N SER A 303 -11.22 11.52 -14.41
CA SER A 303 -12.34 12.37 -14.82
C SER A 303 -13.68 11.64 -14.79
N SER A 304 -13.88 10.78 -13.79
CA SER A 304 -15.21 10.52 -13.24
C SER A 304 -15.35 11.32 -11.93
N SER A 305 -16.45 12.04 -11.77
CA SER A 305 -16.73 12.88 -10.59
C SER A 305 -16.88 12.10 -9.27
N SER A 306 -16.69 10.78 -9.29
CA SER A 306 -16.70 9.87 -8.13
C SER A 306 -15.31 9.41 -7.67
N GLU A 307 -14.28 9.36 -8.54
CA GLU A 307 -12.93 8.89 -8.18
C GLU A 307 -12.13 9.93 -7.40
N SER A 308 -12.18 11.21 -7.80
CA SER A 308 -11.55 12.32 -7.07
C SER A 308 -12.04 12.42 -5.61
N GLN A 309 -13.26 11.95 -5.32
CA GLN A 309 -13.81 11.91 -3.97
C GLN A 309 -13.22 10.77 -3.13
N ASN A 310 -12.89 9.63 -3.75
CA ASN A 310 -12.24 8.50 -3.08
C ASN A 310 -10.74 8.77 -2.83
N ASP A 311 -10.02 9.40 -3.76
CA ASP A 311 -8.60 9.73 -3.58
C ASP A 311 -8.38 10.78 -2.48
N ALA A 312 -9.20 11.83 -2.46
CA ALA A 312 -9.17 12.83 -1.40
C ALA A 312 -9.48 12.20 -0.03
N GLN A 313 -10.37 11.20 0.00
CA GLN A 313 -10.70 10.46 1.21
C GLN A 313 -9.57 9.55 1.68
N ALA A 314 -8.95 8.80 0.78
CA ALA A 314 -7.78 7.97 1.08
C ALA A 314 -6.63 8.83 1.62
N LEU A 315 -6.33 9.94 0.94
CA LEU A 315 -5.32 10.91 1.38
C LEU A 315 -5.63 11.47 2.77
N LEU A 316 -6.88 11.84 3.05
CA LEU A 316 -7.27 12.35 4.38
C LEU A 316 -7.14 11.29 5.48
N ASN A 317 -7.42 10.03 5.17
CA ASN A 317 -7.22 8.93 6.11
C ASN A 317 -5.73 8.69 6.39
N GLU A 318 -4.88 8.73 5.35
CA GLU A 318 -3.43 8.65 5.48
C GLU A 318 -2.88 9.80 6.34
N ILE A 319 -3.28 11.04 6.05
CA ILE A 319 -2.94 12.23 6.84
C ILE A 319 -3.31 12.03 8.31
N LYS A 320 -4.53 11.53 8.58
CA LYS A 320 -5.01 11.27 9.95
C LYS A 320 -4.17 10.20 10.65
N GLN A 321 -3.78 9.15 9.94
CA GLN A 321 -2.99 8.05 10.49
C GLN A 321 -1.56 8.51 10.82
N LEU A 322 -0.89 9.19 9.90
CA LEU A 322 0.47 9.70 10.11
C LEU A 322 0.50 10.77 11.20
N ALA A 323 -0.53 11.61 11.30
CA ALA A 323 -0.63 12.60 12.35
C ALA A 323 -0.68 11.98 13.76
N ARG A 324 -1.24 10.76 13.93
CA ARG A 324 -1.18 10.03 15.21
C ARG A 324 0.27 9.67 15.60
N GLN A 325 1.16 9.61 14.63
CA GLN A 325 2.58 9.32 14.80
C GLN A 325 3.43 10.60 14.79
N GLY A 326 2.80 11.78 14.68
CA GLY A 326 3.51 13.07 14.63
C GLY A 326 4.05 13.43 13.24
N GLN A 327 3.66 12.72 12.17
CA GLN A 327 4.24 12.86 10.83
C GLN A 327 3.26 13.42 9.79
N VAL A 328 3.79 14.03 8.73
CA VAL A 328 3.06 14.41 7.51
C VAL A 328 3.41 13.46 6.35
N ILE A 329 2.59 13.45 5.29
CA ILE A 329 2.66 12.49 4.15
C ILE A 329 3.95 12.52 3.32
N ASN A 330 4.75 13.59 3.44
CA ASN A 330 5.99 13.78 2.70
C ASN A 330 7.19 14.06 3.63
N CYS A 331 7.09 13.72 4.92
CA CYS A 331 8.16 13.93 5.89
C CYS A 331 8.28 12.73 6.83
N GLU A 332 9.48 12.15 6.89
CA GLU A 332 9.79 11.06 7.82
C GLU A 332 10.08 11.55 9.26
N PHE A 333 10.22 12.86 9.47
CA PHE A 333 10.60 13.43 10.76
C PHE A 333 9.37 13.79 11.60
N PRO A 334 9.03 13.00 12.64
CA PRO A 334 7.93 13.31 13.53
C PRO A 334 8.19 14.56 14.39
N VAL A 335 7.13 15.33 14.66
CA VAL A 335 7.11 16.29 15.78
C VAL A 335 7.36 15.59 17.11
N GLU A 336 7.68 16.33 18.17
CA GLU A 336 8.03 15.83 19.51
C GLU A 336 9.38 15.11 19.57
N THR A 337 9.66 14.12 18.73
CA THR A 337 10.84 13.26 18.90
C THR A 337 12.04 13.66 18.06
N THR A 338 11.86 14.46 17.02
CA THR A 338 12.97 14.88 16.14
C THR A 338 13.51 16.27 16.52
N VAL A 339 14.83 16.43 16.41
CA VAL A 339 15.54 17.71 16.52
C VAL A 339 16.05 18.15 15.15
N ILE A 340 16.19 19.46 14.94
CA ILE A 340 16.54 20.03 13.62
C ILE A 340 17.89 19.54 13.10
N GLU A 341 18.85 19.25 13.98
CA GLU A 341 20.17 18.77 13.60
C GLU A 341 20.09 17.44 12.82
N THR A 342 19.17 16.54 13.20
CA THR A 342 18.92 15.29 12.47
C THR A 342 18.44 15.54 11.04
N VAL A 343 17.61 16.57 10.84
CA VAL A 343 17.13 16.95 9.52
C VAL A 343 18.27 17.55 8.71
N THR A 344 19.06 18.44 9.29
CA THR A 344 20.19 19.08 8.62
C THR A 344 21.29 18.08 8.24
N GLU A 345 21.54 17.07 9.07
CA GLU A 345 22.46 15.97 8.73
C GLU A 345 22.00 15.18 7.50
N LYS A 346 20.68 15.00 7.34
CA LYS A 346 20.12 14.19 6.25
C LYS A 346 19.85 14.98 4.97
N TRP A 347 19.30 16.19 5.09
CA TRP A 347 18.82 17.00 3.97
C TRP A 347 19.69 18.24 3.70
N GLY A 348 20.64 18.56 4.58
CA GLY A 348 21.44 19.78 4.49
C GLY A 348 20.76 21.00 5.11
N GLU A 349 21.35 22.17 4.92
CA GLU A 349 20.82 23.43 5.47
C GLU A 349 19.49 23.84 4.79
N PRO A 350 18.55 24.45 5.53
CA PRO A 350 17.30 24.92 4.94
C PRO A 350 17.52 26.08 3.97
N ASP A 351 16.64 26.20 2.96
CA ASP A 351 16.65 27.30 1.99
C ASP A 351 16.46 28.66 2.66
N LYS A 352 15.62 28.69 3.70
CA LYS A 352 15.30 29.89 4.47
C LYS A 352 15.02 29.51 5.91
N GLU A 353 15.47 30.35 6.84
CA GLU A 353 15.07 30.23 8.24
C GLU A 353 14.74 31.58 8.85
N GLU A 354 13.62 31.66 9.59
CA GLU A 354 13.19 32.89 10.27
C GLU A 354 12.50 32.62 11.61
N TYR A 355 12.68 33.53 12.57
CA TYR A 355 11.96 33.45 13.85
C TYR A 355 10.59 34.15 13.73
N ILE A 356 9.52 33.43 14.07
CA ILE A 356 8.15 33.94 14.05
C ILE A 356 7.65 34.08 15.49
N PRO A 357 7.62 35.30 16.08
CA PRO A 357 7.24 35.49 17.48
C PRO A 357 5.84 34.97 17.82
N ALA A 358 4.86 35.21 16.94
CA ALA A 358 3.48 34.77 17.14
C ALA A 358 3.34 33.25 17.18
N ALA A 359 4.23 32.54 16.46
CA ALA A 359 4.26 31.09 16.39
C ALA A 359 5.34 30.47 17.30
N LYS A 360 5.97 31.27 18.17
CA LYS A 360 6.89 30.90 19.26
C LYS A 360 8.07 30.00 18.85
N GLY A 361 8.53 30.11 17.61
CA GLY A 361 9.58 29.24 17.07
C GLY A 361 10.33 29.82 15.88
N ARG A 362 11.43 29.16 15.55
CA ARG A 362 12.14 29.33 14.27
C ARG A 362 11.46 28.43 13.23
N TYR A 363 11.36 28.90 12.00
CA TYR A 363 10.73 28.18 10.90
C TYR A 363 11.73 28.01 9.76
N ALA A 364 12.10 26.77 9.50
CA ALA A 364 13.04 26.36 8.47
C ALA A 364 12.27 25.84 7.24
N THR A 365 12.52 26.43 6.07
CA THR A 365 11.89 26.06 4.80
C THR A 365 12.80 25.12 4.02
N TYR A 366 12.23 23.99 3.58
CA TYR A 366 12.88 23.01 2.70
C TYR A 366 12.03 22.90 1.43
N ALA A 367 12.33 23.72 0.44
CA ALA A 367 11.52 23.92 -0.76
C ALA A 367 11.48 22.65 -1.64
N GLU A 368 12.61 21.96 -1.80
CA GLU A 368 12.66 20.70 -2.57
C GLU A 368 11.78 19.60 -1.98
N HIS A 369 11.52 19.67 -0.66
CA HIS A 369 10.68 18.72 0.04
C HIS A 369 9.22 19.19 0.18
N ASN A 370 8.88 20.42 -0.22
CA ASN A 370 7.58 21.06 0.01
C ASN A 370 7.20 21.10 1.51
N LEU A 371 8.17 21.45 2.36
CA LEU A 371 8.01 21.44 3.82
C LEU A 371 8.47 22.72 4.48
N VAL A 372 7.84 23.03 5.62
CA VAL A 372 8.34 23.99 6.60
C VAL A 372 8.32 23.37 7.99
N LEU A 373 9.42 23.49 8.73
CA LEU A 373 9.59 22.92 10.07
C LEU A 373 9.66 24.03 11.11
N GLY A 374 8.76 23.99 12.10
CA GLY A 374 8.77 24.84 13.29
C GLY A 374 9.58 24.22 14.41
N ILE A 375 10.57 24.97 14.89
CA ILE A 375 11.62 24.53 15.81
C ILE A 375 11.57 25.39 17.07
N ASN A 376 11.50 24.75 18.23
CA ASN A 376 11.48 25.46 19.51
C ASN A 376 12.91 25.82 19.97
N LYS A 377 13.03 26.48 21.12
CA LYS A 377 14.34 26.92 21.66
C LYS A 377 15.29 25.77 21.99
N GLY A 378 14.78 24.56 22.16
CA GLY A 378 15.57 23.35 22.45
C GLY A 378 15.87 22.52 21.20
N SER A 379 15.81 23.10 20.00
CA SER A 379 16.02 22.44 18.71
C SER A 379 14.97 21.38 18.33
N GLN A 380 13.96 21.12 19.17
CA GLN A 380 12.91 20.14 18.89
C GLN A 380 11.91 20.68 17.88
N ILE A 381 11.52 19.81 16.94
CA ILE A 381 10.47 20.08 15.95
C ILE A 381 9.10 19.94 16.63
N PHE A 382 8.29 20.99 16.54
CA PHE A 382 6.94 21.04 17.11
C PHE A 382 5.83 21.33 16.10
N ASP A 383 6.17 21.77 14.89
CA ASP A 383 5.23 22.05 13.80
C ASP A 383 5.86 21.54 12.50
N VAL A 384 5.15 20.72 11.74
CA VAL A 384 5.57 20.30 10.41
C VAL A 384 4.46 20.64 9.44
N ARG A 385 4.75 21.54 8.48
CA ARG A 385 3.79 22.00 7.46
C ARG A 385 4.10 21.35 6.13
N SER A 386 3.09 20.71 5.54
CA SER A 386 3.18 20.09 4.23
C SER A 386 2.43 20.89 3.19
N TYR A 387 3.16 21.26 2.13
CA TYR A 387 2.65 21.88 0.91
C TYR A 387 2.63 20.88 -0.26
N ASP A 388 2.60 19.57 0.04
CA ASP A 388 2.56 18.52 -0.98
C ASP A 388 1.39 18.75 -1.94
N ASN A 389 1.64 18.73 -3.25
CA ASN A 389 0.63 19.05 -4.25
C ASN A 389 -0.60 18.13 -4.19
N ARG A 390 -0.48 16.90 -3.68
CA ARG A 390 -1.61 15.98 -3.48
C ARG A 390 -2.70 16.60 -2.61
N VAL A 391 -2.36 17.47 -1.66
CA VAL A 391 -3.34 18.07 -0.75
C VAL A 391 -4.27 19.06 -1.46
N LYS A 392 -3.88 19.60 -2.62
CA LYS A 392 -4.70 20.56 -3.38
C LYS A 392 -5.98 19.93 -3.95
N GLN A 393 -6.07 18.60 -4.02
CA GLN A 393 -7.30 17.91 -4.42
C GLN A 393 -8.37 17.89 -3.31
N VAL A 394 -8.00 18.22 -2.08
CA VAL A 394 -8.88 18.16 -0.91
C VAL A 394 -9.63 19.47 -0.76
N THR A 395 -10.96 19.41 -0.61
CA THR A 395 -11.79 20.59 -0.29
C THR A 395 -12.15 20.66 1.19
N MET A 396 -12.54 21.84 1.66
CA MET A 396 -12.95 22.06 3.05
C MET A 396 -14.12 21.16 3.46
N SER A 397 -15.11 21.00 2.58
CA SER A 397 -16.26 20.11 2.81
C SER A 397 -15.82 18.66 2.93
N LYS A 398 -14.87 18.22 2.10
CA LYS A 398 -14.37 16.84 2.14
C LYS A 398 -13.60 16.52 3.42
N VAL A 399 -12.83 17.47 3.96
CA VAL A 399 -12.21 17.30 5.28
C VAL A 399 -13.27 17.05 6.36
N LYS A 400 -14.35 17.84 6.36
CA LYS A 400 -15.44 17.71 7.34
C LYS A 400 -16.24 16.42 7.16
N ASP A 401 -16.40 15.96 5.92
CA ASP A 401 -17.04 14.69 5.59
C ASP A 401 -16.25 13.49 6.15
N VAL A 402 -14.93 13.47 5.91
CA VAL A 402 -14.07 12.32 6.27
C VAL A 402 -13.66 12.34 7.74
N LEU A 403 -13.31 13.50 8.28
CA LEU A 403 -12.79 13.63 9.65
C LEU A 403 -13.87 13.98 10.67
N GLY A 404 -15.05 14.37 10.23
CA GLY A 404 -16.13 14.87 11.08
C GLY A 404 -16.03 16.37 11.35
N ALA A 405 -16.76 16.86 12.36
CA ALA A 405 -16.68 18.26 12.75
C ALA A 405 -15.31 18.57 13.37
N PRO A 406 -14.67 19.71 13.03
CA PRO A 406 -13.42 20.11 13.66
C PRO A 406 -13.62 20.44 15.14
N ASP A 407 -12.61 20.14 15.95
CA ASP A 407 -12.58 20.48 17.38
C ASP A 407 -12.58 22.00 17.59
N ASN A 408 -11.91 22.74 16.69
CA ASN A 408 -11.99 24.19 16.65
C ASN A 408 -11.84 24.74 15.22
N THR A 409 -12.26 25.97 15.00
CA THR A 409 -12.06 26.68 13.73
C THR A 409 -11.61 28.10 14.00
N HIS A 410 -10.49 28.50 13.41
CA HIS A 410 -9.99 29.87 13.46
C HIS A 410 -10.27 30.57 12.13
N HIS A 411 -10.75 31.81 12.22
CA HIS A 411 -11.05 32.64 11.07
C HIS A 411 -10.06 33.80 11.01
N TYR A 412 -9.17 33.77 10.02
CA TYR A 412 -8.25 34.86 9.73
C TYR A 412 -8.84 35.76 8.62
N ASP A 413 -8.13 36.85 8.30
CA ASP A 413 -8.61 37.81 7.30
C ASP A 413 -8.73 37.16 5.91
N THR A 414 -7.73 36.38 5.51
CA THR A 414 -7.60 35.78 4.18
C THR A 414 -7.90 34.29 4.14
N GLU A 415 -8.03 33.65 5.30
CA GLU A 415 -7.91 32.20 5.44
C GLU A 415 -8.73 31.67 6.62
N ASP A 416 -9.10 30.40 6.58
CA ASP A 416 -9.75 29.66 7.66
C ASP A 416 -8.92 28.42 8.01
N MET A 417 -8.73 28.16 9.30
CA MET A 417 -8.01 26.99 9.80
C MET A 417 -8.94 26.06 10.56
N LEU A 418 -9.04 24.81 10.10
CA LEU A 418 -9.76 23.75 10.81
C LEU A 418 -8.78 22.97 11.70
N VAL A 419 -9.14 22.78 12.96
CA VAL A 419 -8.30 22.11 13.97
C VAL A 419 -8.94 20.79 14.36
N TYR A 420 -8.18 19.71 14.28
CA TYR A 420 -8.59 18.39 14.74
C TYR A 420 -7.56 17.85 15.74
N ASN A 421 -8.01 17.41 16.91
CA ASN A 421 -7.18 16.71 17.87
C ASN A 421 -6.96 15.26 17.40
N VAL A 422 -5.70 14.82 17.39
CA VAL A 422 -5.31 13.49 16.94
C VAL A 422 -4.56 12.79 18.05
N GLY A 423 -5.30 11.95 18.79
CA GLY A 423 -4.81 11.37 20.04
C GLY A 423 -4.69 12.42 21.16
N GLU A 424 -3.84 12.16 22.15
CA GLU A 424 -3.69 13.05 23.31
C GLU A 424 -2.65 14.17 23.09
N LYS A 425 -1.79 14.03 22.09
CA LYS A 425 -0.58 14.84 21.97
C LYS A 425 -0.57 15.80 20.79
N TYR A 426 -1.20 15.45 19.68
CA TYR A 426 -1.01 16.15 18.40
C TYR A 426 -2.30 16.75 17.87
N GLN A 427 -2.15 17.75 17.02
CA GLN A 427 -3.25 18.39 16.30
C GLN A 427 -2.96 18.39 14.80
N LEU A 428 -4.00 18.18 14.00
CA LEU A 428 -4.02 18.48 12.58
C LEU A 428 -4.58 19.88 12.38
N LEU A 429 -3.82 20.73 11.68
CA LEU A 429 -4.23 22.08 11.32
C LEU A 429 -4.39 22.13 9.80
N PHE A 430 -5.62 22.16 9.30
CA PHE A 430 -5.90 22.26 7.87
C PHE A 430 -6.15 23.72 7.49
N MET A 431 -5.37 24.24 6.56
CA MET A 431 -5.40 25.64 6.19
C MET A 431 -6.09 25.85 4.84
N PHE A 432 -7.18 26.59 4.82
CA PHE A 432 -7.94 26.93 3.60
C PHE A 432 -7.95 28.43 3.30
N PRO A 433 -7.87 28.84 2.02
CA PRO A 433 -8.28 30.18 1.62
C PRO A 433 -9.72 30.45 2.07
N LYS A 434 -10.04 31.71 2.40
CA LYS A 434 -11.38 32.06 2.86
C LYS A 434 -12.43 31.77 1.80
N ALA A 435 -13.51 31.10 2.18
CA ALA A 435 -14.62 30.81 1.26
C ALA A 435 -15.24 32.12 0.74
N THR A 436 -15.52 32.16 -0.56
CA THR A 436 -16.15 33.30 -1.23
C THR A 436 -17.41 32.86 -1.97
N GLN A 437 -18.18 33.80 -2.51
CA GLN A 437 -19.34 33.43 -3.35
C GLN A 437 -18.92 32.67 -4.61
N GLN A 438 -17.73 32.95 -5.15
CA GLN A 438 -17.18 32.31 -6.34
C GLN A 438 -16.50 30.97 -6.03
N ASN A 439 -16.00 30.80 -4.80
CA ASN A 439 -15.39 29.58 -4.32
C ASN A 439 -15.90 29.25 -2.90
N PRO A 440 -17.12 28.68 -2.79
CA PRO A 440 -17.75 28.42 -1.49
C PRO A 440 -17.14 27.21 -0.76
N ASP A 441 -16.40 26.35 -1.47
CA ASP A 441 -15.73 25.17 -0.93
C ASP A 441 -14.25 25.16 -1.35
N PRO A 442 -13.41 25.96 -0.68
CA PRO A 442 -12.03 26.16 -1.08
C PRO A 442 -11.21 24.86 -0.97
N GLN A 443 -10.23 24.73 -1.85
CA GLN A 443 -9.21 23.68 -1.78
C GLN A 443 -8.20 23.97 -0.68
N LEU A 444 -7.68 22.91 -0.08
CA LEU A 444 -6.68 22.96 0.98
C LEU A 444 -5.41 23.60 0.46
N ASP A 445 -4.90 24.60 1.18
CA ASP A 445 -3.63 25.22 0.83
C ASP A 445 -2.47 24.35 1.32
N HIS A 446 -2.45 24.07 2.61
CA HIS A 446 -1.48 23.22 3.27
C HIS A 446 -2.09 22.67 4.55
N TYR A 447 -1.42 21.72 5.17
CA TYR A 447 -1.78 21.26 6.50
C TYR A 447 -0.56 21.04 7.37
N ASN A 448 -0.80 21.01 8.68
CA ASN A 448 0.24 20.82 9.66
C ASN A 448 -0.07 19.64 10.56
N VAL A 449 0.98 18.94 10.99
CA VAL A 449 0.95 18.20 12.26
C VAL A 449 1.68 19.04 13.30
N PHE A 450 0.95 19.33 14.38
CA PHE A 450 1.35 20.27 15.41
C PHE A 450 1.41 19.59 16.78
N TYR A 451 2.47 19.85 17.53
CA TYR A 451 2.67 19.39 18.91
C TYR A 451 2.59 20.58 19.87
N PRO A 452 1.41 20.87 20.47
CA PRO A 452 1.20 22.05 21.29
C PRO A 452 2.19 22.18 22.45
N ARG A 453 2.53 21.07 23.11
CA ARG A 453 3.44 21.06 24.25
C ARG A 453 4.87 21.48 23.88
N GLY A 454 5.27 21.31 22.62
CA GLY A 454 6.55 21.79 22.10
C GLY A 454 6.69 23.32 22.08
N THR A 455 5.59 24.06 22.29
CA THR A 455 5.58 25.53 22.36
C THR A 455 5.54 26.10 23.77
N VAL A 456 5.44 25.25 24.80
CA VAL A 456 5.43 25.67 26.21
C VAL A 456 6.80 26.19 26.62
N ASN A 457 6.85 27.34 27.28
CA ASN A 457 8.09 27.86 27.87
C ASN A 457 7.93 27.99 29.38
N MET A 458 8.34 26.92 30.08
CA MET A 458 8.26 26.80 31.54
C MET A 458 9.07 27.87 32.29
N MET A 459 10.12 28.44 31.66
CA MET A 459 10.93 29.49 32.29
C MET A 459 10.29 30.88 32.22
N ALA A 460 9.29 31.05 31.35
CA ALA A 460 8.58 32.32 31.17
C ALA A 460 7.10 32.24 31.60
N ASP A 461 6.71 31.16 32.29
CA ASP A 461 5.32 30.83 32.62
C ASP A 461 4.36 30.95 31.42
N ASP A 462 4.88 30.63 30.23
CA ASP A 462 4.13 30.71 28.98
C ASP A 462 3.49 29.35 28.67
N PRO A 463 2.15 29.25 28.66
CA PRO A 463 1.44 27.98 28.50
C PRO A 463 1.50 27.40 27.08
N GLY A 464 2.23 28.04 26.17
CA GLY A 464 2.31 27.63 24.77
C GLY A 464 1.12 28.08 23.93
N ILE A 465 1.11 27.65 22.68
CA ILE A 465 0.04 27.89 21.72
C ILE A 465 -1.05 26.85 21.94
N LYS A 466 -2.30 27.33 21.95
CA LYS A 466 -3.50 26.50 21.94
C LYS A 466 -4.39 26.98 20.82
N TYR A 467 -4.71 26.07 19.91
CA TYR A 467 -5.69 26.28 18.88
C TYR A 467 -7.01 25.69 19.29
#